data_AF-A0A1V2KZ86-F1
#
_entry.id   AF-A0A1V2KZ86-F1
#
_cell.length_a   1.000
_cell.length_b   1.000
_cell.length_c   1.000
_cell.angle_alpha   90.00
_cell.angle_beta   90.00
_cell.angle_gamma   90.00
#
_symmetry.space_group_name_H-M   'P 1'
#
loop_
_entity.id
_entity.type
_entity.pdbx_description
1 polymer ?
#
loop_
_entity_poly.entity_id
_entity_poly.type
_entity_poly.pdbx_seq_one_letter_code
_entity_poly.pdbx_strand_id
1 'polypeptide(L)'
;MLIPIITISLIVNIFAAGYMESDSHNQRFYTYLALFTLFMIILVLGDNYLMLFIVNKVGDVFFIIGLVYLIYIYKSLNYSIIFSLVPYINPDINTIIILCLILAASAKSAQLGLHN
;
A
#
# COMPACT_ATOMS: atom_id res chain seq x y z
N MET A 1 -7.95 -13.84 13.10
CA MET A 1 -7.07 -12.84 12.43
C MET A 1 -7.75 -11.49 12.17
N LEU A 2 -9.08 -11.40 12.13
CA LEU A 2 -9.79 -10.14 11.91
C LEU A 2 -9.63 -9.11 13.06
N ILE A 3 -9.64 -9.56 14.32
CA ILE A 3 -9.57 -8.69 15.52
C ILE A 3 -8.29 -7.82 15.52
N PRO A 4 -7.07 -8.38 15.30
CA PRO A 4 -5.86 -7.56 15.16
C PRO A 4 -5.95 -6.49 14.06
N ILE A 5 -6.53 -6.81 12.92
CA ILE A 5 -6.58 -5.88 11.77
C ILE A 5 -7.46 -4.68 12.08
N ILE A 6 -8.64 -4.91 12.65
CA ILE A 6 -9.58 -3.85 12.99
C ILE A 6 -9.03 -2.99 14.13
N THR A 7 -8.41 -3.60 15.14
CA THR A 7 -7.82 -2.87 16.28
C THR A 7 -6.63 -2.02 15.85
N ILE A 8 -5.71 -2.57 15.06
CA ILE A 8 -4.56 -1.81 14.52
C ILE A 8 -5.05 -0.71 13.57
N SER A 9 -6.00 -1.01 12.68
CA SER A 9 -6.59 -0.01 11.77
C SER A 9 -7.20 1.16 12.53
N LEU A 10 -7.93 0.88 13.62
CA LEU A 10 -8.53 1.90 14.47
C LEU A 10 -7.46 2.78 15.15
N ILE A 11 -6.41 2.16 15.72
CA ILE A 11 -5.31 2.90 16.36
C ILE A 11 -4.60 3.81 15.34
N VAL A 12 -4.32 3.29 14.14
CA VAL A 12 -3.63 4.06 13.09
C VAL A 12 -4.48 5.22 12.61
N ASN A 13 -5.79 5.05 12.46
CA ASN A 13 -6.69 6.15 12.08
C ASN A 13 -6.76 7.25 13.15
N ILE A 14 -6.78 6.88 14.43
CA ILE A 14 -6.75 7.86 15.54
C ILE A 14 -5.41 8.60 15.57
N PHE A 15 -4.30 7.89 15.37
CA PHE A 15 -2.96 8.50 15.31
C PHE A 15 -2.84 9.45 14.11
N ALA A 16 -3.32 9.03 12.93
CA ALA A 16 -3.31 9.83 11.72
C ALA A 16 -4.11 11.13 11.85
N ALA A 17 -5.17 11.15 12.65
CA ALA A 17 -5.99 12.34 12.88
C ALA A 17 -5.20 13.48 13.52
N GLY A 18 -4.35 13.18 14.50
CA GLY A 18 -3.47 14.18 15.09
C GLY A 18 -2.21 14.46 14.25
N TYR A 19 -1.65 13.44 13.60
CA TYR A 19 -0.40 13.59 12.85
C TYR A 19 -0.55 14.41 11.56
N MET A 20 -1.68 14.29 10.86
CA MET A 20 -1.93 14.94 9.56
C MET A 20 -2.74 16.24 9.66
N GLU A 21 -2.92 16.79 10.86
CA GLU A 21 -3.73 18.00 11.06
C GLU A 21 -3.18 19.22 10.32
N SER A 22 -1.85 19.33 10.20
CA SER A 22 -1.17 20.47 9.57
C SER A 22 -0.98 20.35 8.06
N ASP A 23 -1.41 19.27 7.42
CA ASP A 23 -1.17 19.01 5.99
C ASP A 23 -2.46 19.18 5.16
N SER A 24 -2.38 19.94 4.06
CA SER A 24 -3.52 20.27 3.21
C SER A 24 -4.04 19.07 2.40
N HIS A 25 -3.24 18.01 2.25
CA HIS A 25 -3.59 16.83 1.45
C HIS A 25 -4.09 15.63 2.27
N ASN A 26 -4.59 15.86 3.49
CA ASN A 26 -5.01 14.84 4.44
C ASN A 26 -6.03 13.83 3.85
N GLN A 27 -6.93 14.29 2.97
CA GLN A 27 -7.94 13.43 2.32
C GLN A 27 -7.33 12.26 1.56
N ARG A 28 -6.22 12.48 0.82
CA ARG A 28 -5.57 11.44 0.02
C ARG A 28 -4.98 10.34 0.90
N PHE A 29 -4.37 10.74 2.02
CA PHE A 29 -3.79 9.81 2.98
C PHE A 29 -4.85 8.87 3.57
N TYR A 30 -5.99 9.41 4.01
CA TYR A 30 -7.08 8.58 4.53
C TYR A 30 -7.67 7.65 3.48
N THR A 31 -7.79 8.08 2.23
CA THR A 31 -8.23 7.20 1.13
C THR A 31 -7.28 6.01 0.94
N TYR A 32 -5.97 6.25 0.95
CA TYR A 32 -4.97 5.18 0.83
C TYR A 32 -4.97 4.23 2.04
N LEU A 33 -5.10 4.78 3.25
CA LEU A 33 -5.17 4.00 4.47
C LEU A 33 -6.42 3.11 4.49
N ALA A 34 -7.59 3.66 4.14
CA ALA A 34 -8.83 2.91 4.05
C ALA A 34 -8.73 1.80 3.01
N LEU A 35 -8.18 2.10 1.82
CA LEU A 35 -7.99 1.11 0.77
C LEU A 35 -7.08 -0.03 1.22
N PHE A 36 -5.96 0.28 1.88
CA PHE A 36 -5.06 -0.73 2.43
C PHE A 36 -5.78 -1.67 3.41
N THR A 37 -6.56 -1.11 4.34
CA THR A 37 -7.28 -1.92 5.33
C THR A 37 -8.36 -2.79 4.69
N LEU A 38 -9.02 -2.30 3.63
CA LEU A 38 -10.00 -3.05 2.85
C LEU A 38 -9.38 -4.28 2.19
N PHE A 39 -8.23 -4.13 1.51
CA PHE A 39 -7.54 -5.27 0.89
C PHE A 39 -7.06 -6.30 1.91
N MET A 40 -6.59 -5.86 3.07
CA MET A 40 -6.19 -6.76 4.16
C MET A 40 -7.36 -7.58 4.71
N ILE A 41 -8.55 -6.97 4.83
CA ILE A 41 -9.76 -7.69 5.24
C ILE A 41 -10.17 -8.72 4.18
N ILE A 42 -10.16 -8.34 2.89
CA ILE A 42 -10.49 -9.27 1.78
C ILE A 42 -9.55 -10.47 1.79
N LEU A 43 -8.26 -10.25 2.00
CA LEU A 43 -7.27 -11.32 2.01
C LEU A 43 -7.54 -12.30 3.16
N VAL A 44 -7.79 -11.80 4.36
CA VAL A 44 -7.97 -12.60 5.57
C VAL A 44 -9.30 -13.34 5.62
N LEU A 45 -10.30 -12.87 4.86
CA LEU A 45 -11.56 -13.60 4.65
C LEU A 45 -11.45 -14.70 3.58
N GLY A 46 -10.30 -14.85 2.92
CA GLY A 46 -10.09 -15.91 1.92
C GLY A 46 -9.87 -17.27 2.58
N ASP A 47 -10.86 -18.15 2.53
CA ASP A 47 -10.82 -19.47 3.18
C ASP A 47 -10.08 -20.57 2.39
N ASN A 48 -9.43 -20.22 1.26
CA ASN A 48 -8.81 -21.19 0.35
C ASN A 48 -7.32 -20.90 0.09
N TYR A 49 -6.47 -21.91 0.18
CA TYR A 49 -5.03 -21.79 -0.15
C TYR A 49 -4.78 -21.32 -1.59
N LEU A 50 -5.65 -21.71 -2.53
CA LEU A 50 -5.58 -21.26 -3.92
C LEU A 50 -5.84 -19.74 -4.03
N MET A 51 -6.76 -19.19 -3.23
CA MET A 51 -7.02 -17.76 -3.18
C MET A 51 -5.80 -16.99 -2.65
N LEU A 52 -5.18 -17.50 -1.58
CA LEU A 52 -3.95 -16.91 -1.00
C LEU A 52 -2.79 -16.92 -2.01
N PHE A 53 -2.60 -18.01 -2.76
CA PHE A 53 -1.57 -18.09 -3.79
C PHE A 53 -1.80 -17.09 -4.93
N ILE A 54 -3.05 -16.99 -5.43
CA ILE A 54 -3.40 -16.06 -6.50
C ILE A 54 -3.21 -14.61 -6.03
N VAL A 55 -3.69 -14.25 -4.84
CA VAL A 55 -3.54 -12.89 -4.29
C VAL A 55 -2.07 -12.51 -4.15
N ASN A 56 -1.22 -13.42 -3.68
CA ASN A 56 0.23 -13.19 -3.62
C ASN A 56 0.85 -12.92 -4.99
N LYS A 57 0.47 -13.69 -6.01
CA LYS A 57 0.98 -13.51 -7.38
C LYS A 57 0.46 -12.24 -8.02
N VAL A 58 -0.80 -11.88 -7.78
CA VAL A 58 -1.36 -10.60 -8.23
C VAL A 58 -0.63 -9.43 -7.57
N GLY A 59 -0.32 -9.53 -6.27
CA GLY A 59 0.52 -8.56 -5.57
C GLY A 59 1.91 -8.38 -6.17
N ASP A 60 2.57 -9.48 -6.54
CA ASP A 60 3.88 -9.45 -7.22
C ASP A 60 3.81 -8.70 -8.56
N VAL A 61 2.71 -8.85 -9.32
CA VAL A 61 2.51 -8.13 -10.58
C VAL A 61 2.36 -6.62 -10.34
N PHE A 62 1.56 -6.22 -9.35
CA PHE A 62 1.42 -4.79 -9.00
C PHE A 62 2.73 -4.18 -8.50
N PHE A 63 3.54 -4.95 -7.77
CA PHE A 63 4.86 -4.51 -7.33
C PHE A 63 5.78 -4.21 -8.51
N ILE A 64 5.84 -5.14 -9.47
CA ILE A 64 6.66 -5.00 -10.68
C ILE A 64 6.19 -3.78 -11.49
N ILE A 65 4.88 -3.61 -11.67
CA ILE A 65 4.33 -2.44 -12.37
C ILE A 65 4.74 -1.15 -11.66
N GLY A 66 4.61 -1.07 -10.33
CA GLY A 66 5.01 0.09 -9.54
C GLY A 66 6.51 0.41 -9.69
N LEU A 67 7.37 -0.61 -9.66
CA LEU A 67 8.81 -0.45 -9.88
C LEU A 67 9.15 0.02 -11.30
N VAL A 68 8.49 -0.54 -12.32
CA VAL A 68 8.69 -0.13 -13.71
C VAL A 68 8.29 1.34 -13.90
N TYR A 69 7.17 1.78 -13.32
CA TYR A 69 6.77 3.18 -13.35
C TYR A 69 7.77 4.10 -12.63
N LEU A 70 8.32 3.68 -11.48
CA LEU A 70 9.38 4.42 -10.80
C LEU A 70 10.61 4.60 -11.68
N ILE A 71 11.09 3.52 -12.31
CA ILE A 71 12.25 3.57 -13.21
C ILE A 71 11.94 4.46 -14.42
N TYR A 72 10.74 4.37 -15.00
CA TYR A 72 10.37 5.15 -16.18
C TYR A 72 10.35 6.66 -15.91
N ILE A 73 9.77 7.08 -14.78
CA ILE A 73 9.60 8.49 -14.44
C ILE A 73 10.85 9.08 -13.78
N TYR A 74 11.37 8.41 -12.75
CA TYR A 74 12.45 8.93 -11.91
C TYR A 74 13.85 8.51 -12.38
N LYS A 75 13.95 7.56 -13.31
CA LYS A 75 15.22 6.97 -13.82
C LYS A 75 16.14 6.42 -12.73
N SER A 76 15.61 6.23 -11.53
CA SER A 76 16.35 5.80 -10.36
C SER A 76 15.41 5.07 -9.40
N LEU A 77 16.00 4.14 -8.64
CA LEU A 77 15.36 3.47 -7.51
C LEU A 77 15.87 3.99 -6.15
N ASN A 78 16.77 4.98 -6.16
CA ASN A 78 17.29 5.55 -4.92
C ASN A 78 16.26 6.45 -4.26
N TYR A 79 15.95 6.17 -2.99
CA TYR A 79 14.97 6.94 -2.22
C TYR A 79 15.27 8.45 -2.19
N SER A 80 16.55 8.83 -2.02
CA SER A 80 16.97 10.23 -2.00
C SER A 80 16.62 10.98 -3.28
N ILE A 81 16.85 10.34 -4.43
CA ILE A 81 16.58 10.91 -5.75
C ILE A 81 15.06 11.00 -5.97
N ILE A 82 14.33 9.94 -5.64
CA ILE A 82 12.86 9.91 -5.81
C ILE A 82 12.21 11.01 -4.97
N PHE A 83 12.50 11.10 -3.67
CA PHE A 83 11.87 12.12 -2.81
C PHE A 83 12.24 13.55 -3.21
N SER A 84 13.42 13.77 -3.77
CA SER A 84 13.80 15.08 -4.30
C SER A 84 13.01 15.46 -5.56
N LEU A 85 12.61 14.48 -6.38
CA LEU A 85 11.95 14.70 -7.66
C LEU A 85 10.41 14.65 -7.57
N VAL A 86 9.86 14.00 -6.54
CA VAL A 86 8.41 13.85 -6.31
C VAL A 86 7.64 15.18 -6.42
N PRO A 87 8.10 16.31 -5.83
CA PRO A 87 7.37 17.58 -5.91
C PRO A 87 7.27 18.16 -7.32
N TYR A 88 8.14 17.76 -8.24
CA TYR A 88 8.23 18.32 -9.59
C TYR A 88 7.44 17.51 -10.63
N ILE A 89 6.96 16.32 -10.27
CA ILE A 89 6.22 15.43 -11.17
C ILE A 89 4.72 15.59 -10.93
N ASN A 90 3.92 15.33 -11.98
CA ASN A 90 2.48 15.36 -11.89
C ASN A 90 1.99 14.49 -10.72
N PRO A 91 1.23 15.06 -9.75
CA PRO A 91 0.74 14.33 -8.60
C PRO A 91 -0.09 13.10 -8.98
N ASP A 92 -0.81 13.12 -10.10
CA ASP A 92 -1.67 12.00 -10.52
C ASP A 92 -0.84 10.74 -10.83
N ILE A 93 0.32 10.91 -11.47
CA ILE A 93 1.24 9.80 -11.76
C ILE A 93 1.81 9.22 -10.46
N ASN A 94 2.15 10.10 -9.51
CA ASN A 94 2.64 9.69 -8.20
C ASN A 94 1.56 8.91 -7.42
N THR A 95 0.29 9.31 -7.53
CA THR A 95 -0.82 8.57 -6.90
C THR A 95 -0.97 7.16 -7.46
N ILE A 96 -0.80 6.97 -8.78
CA ILE A 96 -0.86 5.65 -9.41
C ILE A 96 0.28 4.75 -8.92
N ILE A 97 1.50 5.28 -8.83
CA ILE A 97 2.65 4.53 -8.29
C ILE A 97 2.38 4.08 -6.86
N ILE A 98 1.91 5.00 -6.01
CA ILE A 98 1.57 4.71 -4.61
C ILE A 98 0.48 3.64 -4.54
N LEU A 99 -0.56 3.74 -5.37
CA LEU A 99 -1.64 2.76 -5.41
C LEU A 99 -1.13 1.36 -5.74
N CYS A 100 -0.30 1.21 -6.78
CA CYS A 100 0.29 -0.08 -7.14
C CYS A 100 1.15 -0.66 -6.01
N LEU A 101 1.95 0.18 -5.34
CA LEU A 101 2.81 -0.26 -4.24
C LEU A 101 2.04 -0.64 -2.97
N ILE A 102 0.95 0.06 -2.65
CA ILE A 102 0.07 -0.29 -1.52
C ILE A 102 -0.64 -1.62 -1.76
N LEU A 103 -1.14 -1.85 -2.98
CA LEU A 103 -1.75 -3.13 -3.35
C LEU A 103 -0.75 -4.28 -3.22
N ALA A 104 0.48 -4.09 -3.71
CA ALA A 104 1.56 -5.06 -3.55
C ALA A 104 1.89 -5.36 -2.08
N ALA A 105 2.00 -4.33 -1.24
CA ALA A 105 2.29 -4.48 0.18
C ALA A 105 1.18 -5.25 0.91
N SER A 106 -0.10 -4.99 0.58
CA SER A 106 -1.23 -5.70 1.19
C SER A 106 -1.22 -7.19 0.89
N ALA A 107 -0.92 -7.59 -0.35
CA ALA A 107 -0.84 -8.99 -0.76
C ALA A 107 0.23 -9.78 0.00
N LYS A 108 1.44 -9.23 0.17
CA LYS A 108 2.56 -9.94 0.84
C LYS A 108 2.45 -10.02 2.36
N SER A 109 1.64 -9.17 2.98
CA SER A 109 1.53 -9.07 4.45
C SER A 109 0.98 -10.34 5.11
N ALA A 110 0.30 -11.21 4.36
CA ALA A 110 -0.24 -12.48 4.86
C ALA A 110 0.80 -13.61 4.96
N GLN A 111 2.02 -13.42 4.44
CA GLN A 111 3.03 -14.47 4.35
C GLN A 111 3.69 -14.79 5.71
N LEU A 112 3.47 -13.96 6.74
CA LEU A 112 3.92 -14.19 8.12
C LEU A 112 3.26 -15.41 8.80
N GLY A 113 2.17 -15.96 8.24
CA GLY A 113 1.49 -17.16 8.75
C GLY A 113 1.77 -18.45 7.96
N LEU A 114 2.64 -18.40 6.94
CA LEU A 114 2.90 -19.52 6.02
C LEU A 114 4.23 -20.23 6.29
N HIS A 115 4.91 -19.90 7.39
CA HIS A 115 6.12 -20.58 7.83
C HIS A 115 5.78 -21.62 8.91
N ASN A 116 5.31 -22.78 8.44
CA ASN A 116 5.46 -24.09 9.08
C ASN A 116 5.83 -25.09 7.99
#